data_AF-A0A2V8MQE5-F1
#
_entry.id   AF-A0A2V8MQE5-F1
#
_cell.length_a   1.000
_cell.length_b   1.000
_cell.length_c   1.000
_cell.angle_alpha   90.00
_cell.angle_beta   90.00
_cell.angle_gamma   90.00
#
_symmetry.space_group_name_H-M   'P 1'
#
loop_
_entity.id
_entity.type
_entity.pdbx_description
1 polymer ?
#
loop_
_entity_poly.entity_id
_entity_poly.type
_entity_poly.pdbx_seq_one_letter_code
_entity_poly.pdbx_strand_id
1 'polypeptide(L)'
;MYIDNLIQAILLALWKSEAVGEVFFVTDAQCIAWQTCVADYASLLKIPISSIPSLTRVQPSRPHIFRDSVRALPRVFLSGEFRSVIRQVPLIGMIETNLYERFQSLSPERQEEIRQRLNGGSSGTRNNSPSAVDPRDPMIVAQRRSVVHSSQKAGRLLGYNAPISYSEGMRLTECWLRASRRI
;
A
#
# COMPACT_ATOMS: atom_id res chain seq x y z
N MET A 1 12.33 -8.62 0.48
CA MET A 1 11.59 -9.82 0.86
C MET A 1 11.52 -10.79 -0.31
N TYR A 2 11.98 -12.02 -0.09
CA TYR A 2 11.88 -13.15 -1.03
C TYR A 2 10.50 -13.83 -0.97
N ILE A 3 10.06 -14.50 -2.04
CA ILE A 3 8.70 -15.05 -2.14
C ILE A 3 8.43 -16.16 -1.11
N ASP A 4 9.42 -16.99 -0.78
CA ASP A 4 9.25 -18.07 0.19
C ASP A 4 8.97 -17.55 1.60
N ASN A 5 9.52 -16.38 1.95
CA ASN A 5 9.22 -15.72 3.23
C ASN A 5 7.74 -15.32 3.30
N LEU A 6 7.17 -14.84 2.19
CA LEU A 6 5.75 -14.52 2.10
C LEU A 6 4.88 -15.77 2.20
N ILE A 7 5.25 -16.82 1.46
CA ILE A 7 4.55 -18.11 1.49
C ILE A 7 4.53 -18.65 2.92
N GLN A 8 5.67 -18.67 3.60
CA GLN A 8 5.76 -19.13 4.97
C GLN A 8 4.87 -18.30 5.91
N ALA A 9 4.85 -16.97 5.78
CA ALA A 9 3.98 -16.13 6.60
C ALA A 9 2.48 -16.41 6.34
N ILE A 10 2.09 -16.64 5.08
CA ILE A 10 0.71 -17.05 4.72
C ILE A 10 0.38 -18.40 5.35
N LEU A 11 1.29 -19.37 5.25
CA LEU A 11 1.12 -20.68 5.87
C LEU A 11 1.08 -20.58 7.39
N LEU A 12 1.79 -19.67 8.04
CA LEU A 12 1.64 -19.51 9.49
C LEU A 12 0.30 -18.85 9.85
N ALA A 13 -0.15 -17.86 9.07
CA ALA A 13 -1.42 -17.18 9.30
C ALA A 13 -2.63 -18.13 9.15
N LEU A 14 -2.57 -19.07 8.22
CA LEU A 14 -3.66 -20.02 7.98
C LEU A 14 -3.89 -21.01 9.13
N TRP A 15 -2.87 -21.30 9.96
CA TRP A 15 -2.94 -22.29 11.04
C TRP A 15 -3.00 -21.68 12.44
N LYS A 16 -3.01 -20.34 12.56
CA LYS A 16 -3.06 -19.62 13.85
C LYS A 16 -4.38 -18.88 13.98
N SER A 17 -5.17 -19.24 14.98
CA SER A 17 -6.43 -18.54 15.29
C SER A 17 -6.25 -17.05 15.54
N GLU A 18 -5.10 -16.68 16.08
CA GLU A 18 -4.66 -15.32 16.40
C GLU A 18 -4.40 -14.47 15.15
N ALA A 19 -4.40 -15.07 13.95
CA ALA A 19 -4.25 -14.37 12.69
C ALA A 19 -5.58 -13.79 12.17
N VAL A 20 -6.73 -14.26 12.66
CA VAL A 20 -8.05 -13.85 12.13
C VAL A 20 -8.30 -12.38 12.42
N GLY A 21 -8.55 -11.59 11.36
CA GLY A 21 -8.79 -10.15 11.44
C GLY A 21 -7.51 -9.31 11.59
N GLU A 22 -6.34 -9.93 11.61
CA GLU A 22 -5.07 -9.24 11.81
C GLU A 22 -4.36 -8.93 10.48
N VAL A 23 -3.75 -7.75 10.42
CA VAL A 23 -2.82 -7.38 9.33
C VAL A 23 -1.38 -7.52 9.82
N PHE A 24 -0.55 -8.19 9.01
CA PHE A 24 0.86 -8.45 9.30
C PHE A 24 1.77 -7.85 8.23
N PHE A 25 2.87 -7.23 8.66
CA PHE A 25 3.98 -6.92 7.77
C PHE A 25 4.95 -8.10 7.74
N VAL A 26 5.32 -8.53 6.54
CA VAL A 26 6.27 -9.63 6.32
C VAL A 26 7.53 -9.02 5.72
N THR A 27 8.64 -9.15 6.44
CA THR A 27 9.96 -8.62 6.04
C THR A 27 11.06 -9.60 6.46
N ASP A 28 12.23 -9.46 5.84
CA ASP A 28 13.45 -10.24 6.04
C ASP A 28 14.37 -9.65 7.13
N ALA A 29 13.81 -8.88 8.07
CA ALA A 29 14.44 -8.16 9.19
C ALA A 29 15.50 -7.10 8.81
N GLN A 30 16.15 -7.23 7.65
CA GLN A 30 17.09 -6.25 7.13
C GLN A 30 16.36 -5.07 6.46
N CYS A 31 16.74 -3.85 6.83
CA CYS A 31 16.27 -2.65 6.16
C CYS A 31 17.21 -2.31 4.99
N ILE A 32 16.74 -2.53 3.75
CA ILE A 32 17.50 -2.22 2.53
C ILE A 32 16.94 -0.94 1.89
N ALA A 33 17.82 -0.01 1.55
CA ALA A 33 17.44 1.19 0.81
C ALA A 33 17.12 0.84 -0.65
N TRP A 34 16.17 1.58 -1.25
CA TRP A 34 15.83 1.43 -2.67
C TRP A 34 17.04 1.50 -3.60
N GLN A 35 17.97 2.41 -3.33
CA GLN A 35 19.19 2.56 -4.12
C GLN A 35 20.03 1.28 -4.10
N THR A 36 20.25 0.67 -2.93
CA THR A 36 21.00 -0.57 -2.79
C THR A 36 20.30 -1.72 -3.52
N CYS A 37 18.99 -1.87 -3.31
CA CYS A 37 18.21 -2.92 -3.97
C CYS A 37 18.32 -2.85 -5.50
N VAL A 38 18.14 -1.66 -6.08
CA VAL A 38 18.25 -1.44 -7.53
C VAL A 38 19.69 -1.66 -8.01
N ALA A 39 20.69 -1.21 -7.26
CA ALA A 39 22.10 -1.40 -7.58
C ALA A 39 22.52 -2.88 -7.62
N ASP A 40 22.05 -3.67 -6.66
CA ASP A 40 22.36 -5.10 -6.58
C ASP A 40 21.74 -5.85 -7.77
N TYR A 41 20.50 -5.52 -8.16
CA TYR A 41 19.87 -6.09 -9.36
C TYR A 41 20.57 -5.67 -10.67
N ALA A 42 20.95 -4.40 -10.80
CA ALA A 42 21.65 -3.96 -12.01
C ALA A 42 23.03 -4.59 -12.12
N SER A 43 23.74 -4.75 -11.00
CA SER A 43 25.02 -5.46 -10.96
C SER A 43 24.86 -6.92 -11.39
N LEU A 44 23.81 -7.60 -10.91
CA LEU A 44 23.47 -8.97 -11.31
C LEU A 44 23.20 -9.09 -12.81
N LEU A 45 22.49 -8.11 -13.40
CA LEU A 45 22.18 -8.06 -14.82
C LEU A 45 23.30 -7.44 -15.69
N LYS A 46 24.41 -7.00 -15.07
CA LYS A 46 25.50 -6.25 -15.73
C LYS A 46 25.02 -5.00 -16.47
N ILE A 47 23.96 -4.38 -15.97
CA ILE A 47 23.40 -3.14 -16.52
C ILE A 47 24.07 -1.96 -15.80
N PRO A 48 24.68 -1.01 -16.53
CA PRO A 48 25.22 0.19 -15.90
C PRO A 48 24.07 1.06 -15.38
N ILE A 49 24.12 1.41 -14.09
CA ILE A 49 23.23 2.45 -13.54
C ILE A 49 23.92 3.79 -13.73
N SER A 50 23.31 4.66 -14.53
CA SER A 50 23.70 6.07 -14.58
C SER A 50 23.46 6.70 -13.21
N SER A 51 24.47 7.37 -12.66
CA SER A 51 24.31 8.15 -11.43
C SER A 51 23.28 9.24 -11.66
N ILE A 52 22.10 9.11 -11.05
CA ILE A 52 21.14 10.20 -11.03
C ILE A 52 21.76 11.28 -10.13
N PRO A 53 22.01 12.51 -10.62
CA PRO A 53 22.47 13.61 -9.77
C PRO A 53 21.53 13.68 -8.59
N SER A 54 22.05 13.82 -7.37
CA SER A 54 21.27 13.87 -6.13
C SER A 54 20.10 14.84 -6.28
N LEU A 55 18.94 14.34 -6.72
CA LEU A 55 17.79 15.17 -6.98
C LEU A 55 17.41 15.76 -5.64
N THR A 56 17.32 17.09 -5.57
CA THR A 56 16.77 17.78 -4.42
C THR A 56 15.49 17.06 -4.05
N ARG A 57 15.51 16.34 -2.93
CA ARG A 57 14.35 15.60 -2.45
C ARG A 57 13.23 16.63 -2.37
N VAL A 58 12.29 16.57 -3.32
CA VAL A 58 11.11 17.42 -3.28
C VAL A 58 10.52 17.18 -1.89
N GLN A 59 10.41 18.23 -1.07
CA GLN A 59 9.75 18.04 0.21
C GLN A 59 8.26 17.88 -0.08
N PRO A 60 7.58 16.87 0.49
CA PRO A 60 6.14 16.79 0.35
C PRO A 60 5.54 18.08 0.91
N SER A 61 4.65 18.74 0.16
CA SER A 61 3.76 19.71 0.78
C SER A 61 3.04 19.00 1.92
N ARG A 62 3.17 19.53 3.14
CA ARG A 62 2.55 18.93 4.33
C ARG A 62 1.05 18.75 4.04
N PRO A 63 0.51 17.52 4.14
CA PRO A 63 -0.93 17.32 3.98
C PRO A 63 -1.63 18.12 5.09
N HIS A 64 -2.70 18.83 4.73
CA HIS A 64 -3.57 19.45 5.72
C HIS A 64 -4.42 18.32 6.32
N ILE A 65 -3.88 17.62 7.33
CA ILE A 65 -4.41 16.37 7.92
C ILE A 65 -5.93 16.44 8.14
N PHE A 66 -6.45 17.58 8.61
CA PHE A 66 -7.89 17.78 8.80
C PHE A 66 -8.69 17.88 7.50
N ARG A 67 -8.21 18.62 6.50
CA ARG A 67 -8.98 18.89 5.27
C ARG A 67 -9.04 17.67 4.37
N ASP A 68 -7.95 16.92 4.27
CA ASP A 68 -7.86 15.73 3.44
C ASP A 68 -8.61 14.55 4.06
N SER A 69 -8.58 14.42 5.40
CA SER A 69 -9.39 13.42 6.12
C SER A 69 -10.88 13.71 5.97
N VAL A 70 -11.33 14.96 6.15
CA VAL A 70 -12.74 15.34 6.01
C VAL A 70 -13.26 15.16 4.58
N ARG A 71 -12.40 15.34 3.56
CA ARG A 71 -12.77 15.09 2.16
C ARG A 71 -12.90 13.60 1.83
N ALA A 72 -12.21 12.73 2.56
CA ALA A 72 -12.30 11.27 2.39
C ALA A 72 -13.48 10.65 3.16
N LEU A 73 -13.97 11.30 4.21
CA LEU A 73 -15.11 10.83 5.02
C LEU A 73 -16.33 10.39 4.21
N PRO A 74 -16.87 11.15 3.24
CA PRO A 74 -18.06 10.71 2.51
C PRO A 74 -17.85 9.43 1.69
N ARG A 75 -16.62 9.15 1.22
CA ARG A 75 -16.31 7.87 0.56
C ARG A 75 -16.24 6.70 1.53
N VAL A 76 -15.79 6.93 2.76
CA VAL A 76 -15.64 5.90 3.80
C VAL A 76 -16.96 5.58 4.50
N PHE A 77 -17.85 6.57 4.70
CA PHE A 77 -19.17 6.37 5.29
C PHE A 77 -20.16 5.61 4.37
N LEU A 78 -19.91 5.58 3.06
CA LEU A 78 -20.79 4.95 2.07
C LEU A 78 -20.39 3.49 1.73
N SER A 79 -19.24 2.99 2.21
CA SER A 79 -18.87 1.58 2.07
C SER A 79 -19.43 0.75 3.24
N GLY A 80 -20.24 -0.27 2.93
CA GLY A 80 -21.01 -1.02 3.92
C GLY A 80 -20.17 -1.74 5.00
N GLU A 81 -18.87 -1.93 4.78
CA GLU A 81 -18.00 -2.73 5.65
C GLU A 81 -17.52 -1.99 6.92
N PHE A 82 -17.48 -0.65 6.92
CA PHE A 82 -17.03 0.13 8.09
C PHE A 82 -18.17 0.45 9.09
N ARG A 83 -19.42 0.10 8.75
CA ARG A 83 -20.62 0.28 9.59
C ARG A 83 -20.56 -0.49 10.91
N SER A 84 -19.87 -1.63 10.93
CA SER A 84 -19.75 -2.49 12.11
C SER A 84 -18.84 -1.89 13.18
N VAL A 85 -17.87 -1.07 12.77
CA VAL A 85 -16.88 -0.45 13.65
C VAL A 85 -17.34 0.94 14.13
N ILE A 86 -18.01 1.72 13.27
CA ILE A 86 -18.47 3.08 13.60
C ILE A 86 -19.62 3.11 14.62
N ARG A 87 -20.46 2.06 14.70
CA ARG A 87 -21.57 1.97 15.68
C ARG A 87 -21.14 2.05 17.14
N GLN A 88 -19.84 1.93 17.43
CA GLN A 88 -19.28 1.97 18.77
C GLN A 88 -18.98 3.41 19.26
N VAL A 89 -19.14 4.43 18.41
CA VAL A 89 -18.87 5.83 18.76
C VAL A 89 -20.21 6.61 18.92
N PRO A 90 -20.63 6.98 20.15
CA PRO A 90 -21.96 7.51 20.44
C PRO A 90 -22.33 8.81 19.71
N LEU A 91 -21.33 9.64 19.36
CA LEU A 91 -21.56 10.96 18.77
C LEU A 91 -21.84 10.95 17.26
N ILE A 92 -21.63 9.83 16.56
CA ILE A 92 -21.78 9.74 15.09
C ILE A 92 -23.17 9.25 14.69
N GLY A 93 -23.88 8.51 15.56
CA GLY A 93 -25.18 7.92 15.27
C GLY A 93 -26.31 8.93 15.00
N MET A 94 -26.19 10.19 15.46
CA MET A 94 -27.20 11.23 15.20
C MET A 94 -27.09 11.88 13.80
N ILE A 95 -25.90 11.84 13.18
CA ILE A 95 -25.65 12.46 11.87
C ILE A 95 -25.91 11.46 10.72
N GLU A 96 -25.75 10.15 10.98
CA GLU A 96 -25.87 9.08 9.98
C GLU A 96 -27.30 8.83 9.47
N THR A 97 -28.32 8.86 10.36
CA THR A 97 -29.68 8.46 9.99
C THR A 97 -30.29 9.41 8.97
N ASN A 98 -30.15 10.72 9.20
CA ASN A 98 -30.72 11.75 8.33
C ASN A 98 -30.10 11.80 6.94
N LEU A 99 -28.78 11.60 6.83
CA LEU A 99 -28.09 11.67 5.52
C LEU A 99 -28.34 10.42 4.69
N TYR A 100 -28.39 9.26 5.33
CA TYR A 100 -28.59 7.99 4.65
C TYR A 100 -30.04 7.78 4.20
N GLU A 101 -31.02 8.16 5.03
CA GLU A 101 -32.43 8.15 4.65
C GLU A 101 -32.70 9.09 3.48
N ARG A 102 -32.08 10.27 3.51
CA ARG A 102 -32.20 11.26 2.43
C ARG A 102 -31.50 10.81 1.15
N PHE A 103 -30.41 10.05 1.24
CA PHE A 103 -29.78 9.40 0.08
C PHE A 103 -30.66 8.27 -0.49
N GLN A 104 -31.25 7.44 0.38
CA GLN A 104 -32.16 6.37 -0.05
C GLN A 104 -33.47 6.90 -0.64
N SER A 105 -33.92 8.10 -0.25
CA SER A 105 -35.07 8.76 -0.86
C SER A 105 -34.82 9.29 -2.28
N LEU A 106 -33.56 9.29 -2.74
CA LEU A 106 -33.22 9.64 -4.13
C LEU A 106 -33.53 8.46 -5.05
N SER A 107 -33.97 8.74 -6.28
CA SER A 107 -34.21 7.71 -7.29
C SER A 107 -32.95 6.86 -7.55
N PRO A 108 -33.10 5.57 -7.93
CA PRO A 108 -31.97 4.66 -8.16
C PRO A 108 -30.95 5.23 -9.16
N GLU A 109 -31.42 5.93 -10.20
CA GLU A 109 -30.58 6.59 -11.21
C GLU A 109 -29.67 7.66 -10.61
N ARG A 110 -30.18 8.47 -9.68
CA ARG A 110 -29.39 9.51 -9.00
C ARG A 110 -28.45 8.92 -7.97
N GLN A 111 -28.83 7.84 -7.30
CA GLN A 111 -27.93 7.11 -6.41
C GLN A 111 -26.72 6.56 -7.18
N GLU A 112 -26.97 6.00 -8.37
CA GLU A 112 -25.93 5.44 -9.22
C GLU A 112 -25.06 6.53 -9.87
N GLU A 113 -25.63 7.66 -10.27
CA GLU A 113 -24.87 8.83 -10.75
C GLU A 113 -23.95 9.40 -9.65
N ILE A 114 -24.44 9.48 -8.41
CA ILE A 114 -23.64 9.92 -7.27
C ILE A 114 -22.53 8.91 -6.96
N ARG A 115 -22.83 7.61 -7.00
CA ARG A 115 -21.81 6.54 -6.86
C ARG A 115 -20.78 6.63 -7.97
N GLN A 116 -21.19 6.84 -9.21
CA GLN A 116 -20.28 6.97 -10.36
C GLN A 116 -19.46 8.25 -10.31
N ARG A 117 -19.94 9.36 -9.74
CA ARG A 117 -19.12 10.57 -9.51
C ARG A 117 -18.14 10.42 -8.34
N LEU A 118 -18.48 9.60 -7.35
CA LEU A 118 -17.62 9.35 -6.19
C LEU A 118 -16.57 8.26 -6.46
N ASN A 119 -16.95 7.21 -7.20
CA ASN A 119 -16.09 6.12 -7.69
C ASN A 119 -15.38 6.47 -9.01
N GLY A 120 -15.91 7.46 -9.74
CA GLY A 120 -15.36 7.98 -10.99
C GLY A 120 -14.03 8.65 -10.74
N GLY A 121 -12.98 7.97 -11.20
CA GLY A 121 -11.60 8.34 -11.05
C GLY A 121 -11.30 9.75 -11.53
N SER A 122 -10.16 10.26 -11.04
CA SER A 122 -9.45 11.39 -11.57
C SER A 122 -9.59 11.41 -13.10
N SER A 123 -10.29 12.41 -13.65
CA SER A 123 -10.20 12.73 -15.07
C SER A 123 -8.76 13.15 -15.32
N GLY A 124 -7.91 12.18 -15.62
CA GLY A 124 -6.55 12.40 -16.06
C GLY A 124 -6.63 13.05 -17.43
N THR A 125 -6.55 14.37 -17.46
CA THR A 125 -6.16 15.08 -18.68
C THR A 125 -4.82 14.49 -19.11
N ARG A 126 -4.87 13.71 -20.20
CA ARG A 126 -3.70 13.08 -20.81
C ARG A 126 -2.82 14.21 -21.37
N ASN A 127 -1.95 14.75 -20.53
CA ASN A 127 -1.04 15.81 -20.93
C ASN A 127 0.20 15.15 -21.53
N ASN A 128 0.42 15.35 -22.83
CA ASN A 128 1.52 14.76 -23.61
C ASN A 128 2.89 15.43 -23.35
N SER A 129 3.02 16.27 -22.33
CA SER A 129 4.32 16.75 -21.85
C SER A 129 5.07 15.61 -21.15
N PRO A 130 6.42 15.56 -21.15
CA PRO A 130 7.18 14.56 -20.40
C PRO A 130 6.68 14.58 -18.95
N SER A 131 5.91 13.56 -18.59
CA SER A 131 4.96 13.69 -17.49
C SER A 131 5.73 13.82 -16.19
N ALA A 132 5.77 15.04 -15.64
CA ALA A 132 6.17 15.25 -14.27
C ALA A 132 5.18 14.47 -13.42
N VAL A 133 5.64 13.30 -12.94
CA VAL A 133 4.88 12.42 -12.05
C VAL A 133 4.26 13.27 -10.94
N ASP A 134 2.93 13.25 -10.77
CA ASP A 134 2.24 14.06 -9.76
C ASP A 134 2.80 13.66 -8.38
N PRO A 135 3.46 14.58 -7.64
CA PRO A 135 4.01 14.28 -6.32
C PRO A 135 2.98 13.85 -5.28
N ARG A 136 1.69 14.08 -5.56
CA ARG A 136 0.53 13.72 -4.72
C ARG A 136 -0.14 12.42 -5.16
N ASP A 137 0.34 11.78 -6.23
CA ASP A 137 -0.13 10.45 -6.61
C ASP A 137 0.02 9.51 -5.40
N PRO A 138 -1.04 8.79 -4.97
CA PRO A 138 -0.98 7.93 -3.79
C PRO A 138 0.13 6.88 -3.82
N MET A 139 0.48 6.36 -5.01
CA MET A 139 1.58 5.42 -5.19
C MET A 139 2.91 6.10 -4.92
N ILE A 140 3.11 7.31 -5.46
CA ILE A 140 4.34 8.08 -5.27
C ILE A 140 4.48 8.53 -3.81
N VAL A 141 3.39 8.95 -3.19
CA VAL A 141 3.35 9.28 -1.77
C VAL A 141 3.70 8.05 -0.93
N ALA A 142 3.16 6.87 -1.24
CA ALA A 142 3.47 5.63 -0.55
C ALA A 142 4.95 5.25 -0.69
N GLN A 143 5.50 5.30 -1.91
CA GLN A 143 6.91 4.97 -2.19
C GLN A 143 7.90 5.96 -1.59
N ARG A 144 7.49 7.21 -1.31
CA ARG A 144 8.33 8.23 -0.65
C ARG A 144 8.39 8.10 0.87
N ARG A 145 7.56 7.24 1.49
CA ARG A 145 7.57 7.05 2.94
C ARG A 145 8.90 6.48 3.38
N SER A 146 9.50 7.07 4.40
CA SER A 146 10.71 6.56 5.06
C SER A 146 10.40 5.62 6.23
N VAL A 147 9.18 5.08 6.27
CA VAL A 147 8.74 4.20 7.36
C VAL A 147 9.21 2.79 7.07
N VAL A 148 9.97 2.22 7.99
CA VAL A 148 10.39 0.82 7.94
C VAL A 148 9.33 -0.03 8.64
N HIS A 149 8.77 -1.01 7.94
CA HIS A 149 7.78 -1.91 8.50
C HIS A 149 8.44 -3.08 9.23
N SER A 150 7.99 -3.35 10.45
CA SER A 150 8.52 -4.43 11.30
C SER A 150 7.65 -5.67 11.23
N SER A 151 8.28 -6.83 11.10
CA SER A 151 7.63 -8.14 11.19
C SER A 151 7.50 -8.68 12.62
N GLN A 152 7.81 -7.88 13.65
CA GLN A 152 7.71 -8.29 15.06
C GLN A 152 6.32 -8.80 15.44
N LYS A 153 5.25 -8.18 14.94
CA LYS A 153 3.88 -8.64 15.19
C LYS A 153 3.65 -10.05 14.65
N ALA A 154 4.13 -10.32 13.43
CA ALA A 154 4.08 -11.65 12.83
C ALA A 154 4.93 -12.65 13.63
N GLY A 155 6.12 -12.24 14.10
CA GLY A 155 6.95 -13.08 14.97
C GLY A 155 6.25 -13.47 16.26
N ARG A 156 5.58 -12.52 16.93
CA ARG A 156 4.89 -12.77 18.20
C ARG A 156 3.63 -13.63 18.05
N LEU A 157 2.78 -13.33 17.07
CA LEU A 157 1.46 -13.98 16.95
C LEU A 157 1.51 -15.25 16.10
N LEU A 158 2.38 -15.27 15.07
CA LEU A 158 2.45 -16.37 14.12
C LEU A 158 3.67 -17.27 14.35
N GLY A 159 4.65 -16.83 15.15
CA GLY A 159 5.96 -17.48 15.22
C GLY A 159 6.81 -17.25 13.96
N TYR A 160 6.48 -16.23 13.16
CA TYR A 160 7.18 -15.96 11.90
C TYR A 160 8.63 -15.51 12.14
N ASN A 161 9.55 -16.19 11.47
CA ASN A 161 10.94 -15.78 11.32
C ASN A 161 11.31 -15.96 9.85
N ALA A 162 11.85 -14.92 9.23
CA ALA A 162 12.19 -14.92 7.80
C ALA A 162 13.26 -16.00 7.49
N PRO A 163 12.92 -17.07 6.75
CA PRO A 163 13.85 -18.16 6.51
C PRO A 163 14.95 -17.77 5.52
N ILE A 164 14.63 -16.89 4.57
CA ILE A 164 15.55 -16.44 3.52
C ILE A 164 15.96 -15.00 3.81
N SER A 165 17.26 -14.77 4.01
CA SER A 165 17.83 -13.43 4.14
C SER A 165 17.84 -12.69 2.79
N TYR A 166 18.08 -11.39 2.81
CA TYR A 166 18.20 -10.61 1.56
C TYR A 166 19.31 -11.14 0.64
N SER A 167 20.51 -11.38 1.19
CA SER A 167 21.66 -11.87 0.42
C SER A 167 21.39 -13.25 -0.18
N GLU A 168 20.75 -14.15 0.58
CA GLU A 168 20.37 -15.46 0.07
C GLU A 168 19.28 -15.36 -1.00
N GLY A 169 18.31 -14.46 -0.83
CA GLY A 169 17.29 -14.17 -1.84
C GLY A 169 17.89 -13.66 -3.15
N MET A 170 18.92 -12.79 -3.08
CA MET A 170 19.66 -12.33 -4.26
C MET A 170 20.38 -13.48 -4.97
N ARG A 171 21.05 -14.35 -4.20
CA ARG A 171 21.74 -15.55 -4.73
C ARG A 171 20.77 -16.51 -5.41
N LEU A 172 19.63 -16.81 -4.78
CA LEU A 172 18.58 -17.65 -5.36
C LEU A 172 18.00 -17.04 -6.63
N THR A 173 17.83 -15.72 -6.66
CA THR A 173 17.35 -14.99 -7.84
C THR A 173 18.36 -15.09 -8.98
N GLU A 174 19.66 -14.96 -8.70
CA GLU A 174 20.72 -15.21 -9.69
C GLU A 174 20.66 -16.63 -10.24
N CYS A 175 20.59 -17.64 -9.38
CA CYS A 175 20.48 -19.04 -9.79
C CYS A 175 19.28 -19.26 -10.72
N TRP A 176 18.13 -18.67 -10.38
CA TRP A 176 16.93 -18.76 -11.21
C TRP A 176 17.09 -18.04 -12.56
N LEU A 177 17.69 -16.85 -12.60
CA LEU A 177 17.93 -16.12 -13.85
C LEU A 177 18.87 -16.90 -14.78
N ARG A 178 19.92 -17.53 -14.25
CA ARG A 178 20.83 -18.41 -15.01
C ARG A 178 20.11 -19.64 -15.53
N ALA A 179 19.35 -20.32 -14.68
CA ALA A 179 18.60 -21.52 -15.08
C ALA A 179 17.52 -21.22 -16.14
N SER A 180 16.90 -20.04 -16.06
CA SER A 180 15.89 -19.57 -17.03
C SER A 180 16.49 -18.94 -18.29
N ARG A 181 17.83 -18.93 -18.44
CA ARG A 181 18.56 -18.34 -19.57
C ARG A 181 18.26 -16.86 -19.79
N ARG A 182 18.02 -16.12 -18.70
CA ARG A 182 17.82 -14.66 -18.72
C ARG A 182 19.10 -13.88 -18.44
N ILE A 183 20.14 -14.55 -17.96
CA ILE A 183 21.55 -14.10 -17.85
C ILE A 183 22.50 -15.29 -18.03
#